data_AF-A0AAV8UHK6-F1
#
_entry.id   AF-A0AAV8UHK6-F1
#
_cell.length_a   1.000
_cell.length_b   1.000
_cell.length_c   1.000
_cell.angle_alpha   90.00
_cell.angle_beta   90.00
_cell.angle_gamma   90.00
#
_symmetry.space_group_name_H-M   'P 1'
#
loop_
_entity.id
_entity.type
_entity.pdbx_description
1 polymer ?
#
loop_
_entity_poly.entity_id
_entity_poly.type
_entity_poly.pdbx_seq_one_letter_code
_entity_poly.pdbx_strand_id
1 'polypeptide(L)'
;MDLSEDKENYNQLTASVRFQDALSPKNNDATPSFLKELEESKEYDHAGNVVDDQVDVPDRLTKSLGVKSVVDDLQRFSIHVGQQIMQGSGVGERFEGPLWVRSRPIFGRWKKFFGSIAVHNQFGPVLFMFSFDHRGGIRLRDSVLIVLTGAQVRSGRSISNSQHTFKIKTDKKKWMFSCRDLTKRDHWMQELSLMSAM
;
A
#
# COMPACT_ATOMS: atom_id res chain seq x y z
N MET A 1 37.77 -20.59 -6.15
CA MET A 1 36.39 -20.60 -6.67
C MET A 1 35.49 -20.37 -5.48
N ASP A 2 34.80 -19.23 -5.50
CA ASP A 2 34.07 -18.68 -4.37
C ASP A 2 32.69 -19.35 -4.29
N LEU A 3 32.43 -20.10 -3.21
CA LEU A 3 31.20 -20.90 -3.03
C LEU A 3 30.05 -20.07 -2.42
N SER A 4 30.19 -18.75 -2.35
CA SER A 4 29.21 -17.84 -1.74
C SER A 4 28.16 -17.32 -2.73
N GLU A 5 28.49 -17.18 -4.02
CA GLU A 5 27.56 -16.71 -5.07
C GLU A 5 26.51 -17.77 -5.47
N ASP A 6 26.83 -19.06 -5.34
CA ASP A 6 25.92 -20.14 -5.74
C ASP A 6 24.72 -20.34 -4.79
N LYS A 7 24.85 -19.93 -3.52
CA LYS A 7 23.76 -20.06 -2.52
C LYS A 7 22.70 -18.98 -2.64
N GLU A 8 23.05 -17.78 -3.08
CA GLU A 8 22.06 -16.73 -3.34
C GLU A 8 21.24 -17.02 -4.61
N ASN A 9 21.86 -17.63 -5.63
CA ASN A 9 21.18 -17.96 -6.87
C ASN A 9 20.16 -19.11 -6.68
N TYR A 10 20.49 -20.12 -5.87
CA TYR A 10 19.58 -21.24 -5.57
C TYR A 10 18.32 -20.81 -4.79
N ASN A 11 18.44 -19.82 -3.89
CA ASN A 11 17.31 -19.27 -3.14
C ASN A 11 16.43 -18.33 -3.99
N GLN A 12 16.99 -17.64 -4.98
CA GLN A 12 16.21 -16.83 -5.91
C GLN A 12 15.43 -17.69 -6.92
N LEU A 13 16.02 -18.80 -7.38
CA LEU A 13 15.36 -19.76 -8.27
C LEU A 13 14.21 -20.53 -7.59
N THR A 14 14.38 -20.95 -6.33
CA THR A 14 13.32 -21.66 -5.60
C THR A 14 12.14 -20.76 -5.19
N ALA A 15 12.35 -19.46 -5.03
CA ALA A 15 11.26 -18.51 -4.87
C ALA A 15 10.47 -18.35 -6.18
N SER A 16 11.16 -18.20 -7.32
CA SER A 16 10.53 -17.99 -8.63
C SER A 16 9.70 -19.20 -9.10
N VAL A 17 10.17 -20.43 -8.83
CA VAL A 17 9.46 -21.66 -9.22
C VAL A 17 8.18 -21.89 -8.40
N ARG A 18 8.12 -21.44 -7.13
CA ARG A 18 6.88 -21.56 -6.32
C ARG A 18 5.79 -20.57 -6.71
N PHE A 19 6.11 -19.51 -7.45
CA PHE A 19 5.12 -18.55 -7.94
C PHE A 19 4.44 -18.99 -9.25
N GLN A 20 5.04 -19.90 -10.02
CA GLN A 20 4.47 -20.35 -11.30
C GLN A 20 3.46 -21.50 -11.16
N ASP A 21 3.60 -22.37 -10.15
CA ASP A 21 2.67 -23.50 -9.97
C ASP A 21 1.28 -23.10 -9.42
N ALA A 22 1.12 -21.86 -8.94
CA ALA A 22 -0.17 -21.34 -8.46
C ALA A 22 -1.07 -20.77 -9.57
N LEU A 23 -0.61 -20.74 -10.82
CA LEU A 23 -1.33 -20.16 -11.97
C LEU A 23 -1.70 -21.24 -12.98
N SER A 24 -2.56 -22.19 -12.57
CA SER A 24 -3.35 -22.97 -13.54
C SER A 24 -4.75 -22.35 -13.65
N PRO A 25 -5.17 -21.87 -14.84
CA PRO A 25 -6.48 -21.27 -15.00
C PRO A 25 -7.52 -22.38 -15.17
N LYS A 26 -8.44 -22.51 -14.21
CA LYS A 26 -9.71 -23.20 -14.44
C LYS A 26 -10.88 -22.30 -14.07
N ASN A 27 -11.56 -21.93 -15.15
CA ASN A 27 -12.96 -21.58 -15.27
C ASN A 27 -13.35 -20.12 -15.04
N ASN A 28 -13.58 -19.50 -16.19
CA ASN A 28 -14.55 -18.45 -16.46
C ASN A 28 -15.85 -18.67 -15.68
N ASP A 29 -16.18 -17.74 -14.79
CA ASP A 29 -17.54 -17.27 -14.52
C ASP A 29 -17.42 -16.06 -13.58
N ALA A 30 -17.14 -14.90 -14.18
CA ALA A 30 -17.27 -13.64 -13.49
C ALA A 30 -18.75 -13.23 -13.53
N THR A 31 -19.49 -13.38 -12.43
CA THR A 31 -20.77 -12.69 -12.17
C THR A 31 -21.23 -12.98 -10.72
N PRO A 32 -22.30 -12.34 -10.23
CA PRO A 32 -22.42 -11.12 -9.44
C PRO A 32 -22.27 -11.34 -7.91
N SER A 33 -21.85 -12.52 -7.47
CA SER A 33 -21.77 -12.93 -6.05
C SER A 33 -20.71 -12.14 -5.26
N PHE A 34 -19.62 -11.75 -5.90
CA PHE A 34 -18.56 -10.93 -5.29
C PHE A 34 -19.04 -9.54 -4.83
N LEU A 35 -20.00 -8.94 -5.55
CA LEU A 35 -20.56 -7.63 -5.20
C LEU A 35 -21.52 -7.72 -4.01
N LYS A 36 -22.19 -8.86 -3.82
CA LYS A 36 -23.10 -9.09 -2.70
C LYS A 36 -22.36 -9.32 -1.39
N GLU A 37 -21.18 -9.95 -1.47
CA GLU A 37 -20.26 -10.16 -0.35
C GLU A 37 -19.57 -8.86 0.13
N LEU A 38 -19.56 -7.81 -0.71
CA LEU A 38 -19.03 -6.48 -0.42
C LEU A 38 -19.98 -5.64 0.47
N GLU A 39 -21.28 -5.96 0.49
CA GLU A 39 -22.28 -5.25 1.31
C GLU A 39 -22.42 -5.81 2.74
N GLU A 40 -22.00 -7.05 3.00
CA GLU A 40 -22.34 -7.76 4.26
C GLU A 40 -21.22 -7.81 5.32
N SER A 41 -19.97 -7.44 5.05
CA SER A 41 -18.90 -7.54 6.06
C SER A 41 -18.48 -6.18 6.64
N LYS A 42 -19.24 -5.65 7.61
CA LYS A 42 -18.65 -4.86 8.71
C LYS A 42 -18.16 -5.84 9.77
N GLU A 43 -17.05 -6.51 9.52
CA GLU A 43 -16.50 -7.49 10.46
C GLU A 43 -15.05 -7.16 10.84
N TYR A 44 -14.87 -7.07 12.15
CA TYR A 44 -13.65 -6.68 12.86
C TYR A 44 -12.48 -7.62 12.54
N ASP A 45 -11.26 -7.08 12.48
CA ASP A 45 -10.07 -7.92 12.47
C ASP A 45 -9.87 -8.59 13.85
N HIS A 46 -9.32 -9.80 13.86
CA HIS A 46 -9.03 -10.63 15.05
C HIS A 46 -8.11 -9.97 16.10
N ALA A 47 -7.72 -8.71 15.92
CA ALA A 47 -6.90 -7.90 16.82
C ALA A 47 -7.66 -6.70 17.44
N GLY A 48 -8.96 -6.54 17.15
CA GLY A 48 -9.84 -5.53 17.75
C GLY A 48 -9.37 -4.09 17.58
N ASN A 49 -8.53 -3.79 16.58
CA ASN A 49 -8.00 -2.45 16.38
C ASN A 49 -8.58 -1.88 15.10
N VAL A 50 -9.71 -1.20 15.25
CA VAL A 50 -10.33 -0.38 14.22
C VAL A 50 -9.28 0.62 13.73
N VAL A 51 -8.81 0.44 12.49
CA VAL A 51 -8.23 1.55 11.75
C VAL A 51 -9.44 2.37 11.32
N ASP A 52 -9.96 3.21 12.22
CA ASP A 52 -11.15 4.06 11.99
C ASP A 52 -10.97 5.01 10.79
N ASP A 53 -9.77 5.08 10.23
CA ASP A 53 -9.41 5.88 9.07
C ASP A 53 -8.59 5.06 8.04
N GLN A 54 -9.17 4.03 7.44
CA GLN A 54 -8.52 3.33 6.32
C GLN A 54 -8.31 4.24 5.12
N VAL A 55 -9.08 5.34 4.99
CA VAL A 55 -9.02 6.24 3.84
C VAL A 55 -8.78 7.68 4.31
N ASP A 56 -7.64 8.26 3.90
CA ASP A 56 -7.28 9.66 4.16
C ASP A 56 -7.39 10.47 2.87
N VAL A 57 -8.50 11.19 2.74
CA VAL A 57 -8.83 12.05 1.59
C VAL A 57 -9.07 13.47 2.08
N PRO A 58 -8.50 14.50 1.43
CA PRO A 58 -8.80 15.90 1.72
C PRO A 58 -10.29 16.23 1.70
N ASP A 59 -10.78 16.96 2.70
CA ASP A 59 -12.22 17.26 2.83
C ASP A 59 -12.81 18.01 1.63
N ARG A 60 -11.99 18.82 0.96
CA ARG A 60 -12.39 19.53 -0.27
C ARG A 60 -12.83 18.57 -1.40
N LEU A 61 -12.27 17.35 -1.45
CA LEU A 61 -12.60 16.35 -2.47
C LEU A 61 -13.83 15.53 -2.09
N THR A 62 -14.21 15.48 -0.82
CA THR A 62 -15.39 14.74 -0.35
C THR A 62 -16.66 15.61 -0.27
N LYS A 63 -16.54 16.95 -0.30
CA LYS A 63 -17.67 17.88 -0.14
C LYS A 63 -18.75 17.77 -1.21
N SER A 64 -18.39 17.50 -2.47
CA SER A 64 -19.33 17.46 -3.59
C SER A 64 -19.93 16.07 -3.85
N LEU A 65 -19.15 15.01 -3.62
CA LEU A 65 -19.52 13.63 -3.95
C LEU A 65 -20.09 12.86 -2.75
N GLY A 66 -19.84 13.35 -1.54
CA GLY A 66 -20.11 12.64 -0.29
C GLY A 66 -19.01 11.64 0.05
N VAL A 67 -18.75 11.49 1.35
CA VAL A 67 -17.65 10.65 1.88
C VAL A 67 -17.77 9.19 1.43
N LYS A 68 -18.97 8.61 1.50
CA LYS A 68 -19.19 7.20 1.15
C LYS A 68 -18.83 6.91 -0.31
N SER A 69 -19.31 7.72 -1.25
CA SER A 69 -19.03 7.52 -2.68
C SER A 69 -17.54 7.56 -2.98
N VAL A 70 -16.80 8.47 -2.33
CA VAL A 70 -15.35 8.60 -2.50
C VAL A 70 -14.61 7.38 -1.95
N VAL A 71 -15.02 6.89 -0.78
CA VAL A 71 -14.43 5.70 -0.17
C VAL A 71 -14.68 4.46 -1.03
N ASP A 72 -15.91 4.25 -1.48
CA ASP A 72 -16.29 3.10 -2.31
C ASP A 72 -15.50 3.09 -3.64
N ASP A 73 -15.31 4.25 -4.27
CA ASP A 73 -14.56 4.40 -5.51
C ASP A 73 -13.06 4.11 -5.32
N LEU A 74 -12.45 4.70 -4.29
CA LEU A 74 -11.05 4.46 -3.95
C LEU A 74 -10.78 3.00 -3.54
N GLN A 75 -11.72 2.33 -2.89
CA GLN A 75 -11.62 0.90 -2.57
C GLN A 75 -11.72 0.03 -3.82
N ARG A 76 -12.61 0.34 -4.76
CA ARG A 76 -12.66 -0.38 -6.06
C ARG A 76 -11.35 -0.21 -6.81
N PHE A 77 -10.80 1.01 -6.80
CA PHE A 77 -9.51 1.29 -7.42
C PHE A 77 -8.36 0.56 -6.72
N SER A 78 -8.36 0.45 -5.38
CA SER A 78 -7.33 -0.31 -4.66
C SER A 78 -7.33 -1.80 -5.00
N ILE A 79 -8.52 -2.39 -5.20
CA ILE A 79 -8.66 -3.78 -5.67
C ILE A 79 -8.03 -3.93 -7.05
N HIS A 80 -8.32 -3.02 -7.98
CA HIS A 80 -7.76 -3.05 -9.33
C HIS A 80 -6.23 -2.93 -9.32
N VAL A 81 -5.68 -1.97 -8.57
CA VAL A 81 -4.23 -1.78 -8.41
C VAL A 81 -3.59 -3.03 -7.82
N GLY A 82 -4.17 -3.57 -6.75
CA GLY A 82 -3.63 -4.77 -6.10
C GLY A 82 -3.68 -6.02 -6.98
N GLN A 83 -4.73 -6.20 -7.79
CA GLN A 83 -4.78 -7.29 -8.78
C GLN A 83 -3.67 -7.17 -9.82
N GLN A 84 -3.37 -5.96 -10.30
CA GLN A 84 -2.26 -5.73 -11.25
C GLN A 84 -0.90 -6.05 -10.63
N ILE A 85 -0.68 -5.67 -9.37
CA ILE A 85 0.53 -6.02 -8.61
C ILE A 85 0.66 -7.55 -8.51
N MET A 86 -0.42 -8.24 -8.14
CA MET A 86 -0.42 -9.70 -8.00
C MET A 86 -0.16 -10.44 -9.33
N GLN A 87 -0.58 -9.84 -10.45
CA GLN A 87 -0.39 -10.41 -11.78
C GLN A 87 1.00 -10.11 -12.38
N GLY A 88 1.81 -9.28 -11.72
CA GLY A 88 3.08 -8.79 -12.29
C GLY A 88 2.87 -7.91 -13.53
N SER A 89 1.63 -7.51 -13.82
CA SER A 89 1.23 -6.68 -14.94
C SER A 89 1.47 -5.22 -14.56
N GLY A 90 2.74 -4.83 -14.49
CA GLY A 90 3.14 -3.45 -14.24
C GLY A 90 2.65 -2.54 -15.37
N VAL A 91 1.56 -1.81 -15.14
CA VAL A 91 1.16 -0.71 -16.03
C VAL A 91 1.99 0.53 -15.63
N GLY A 92 3.10 0.75 -16.33
CA GLY A 92 3.94 1.95 -16.22
C GLY A 92 4.85 2.01 -14.98
N GLU A 93 5.67 3.07 -14.91
CA GLU A 93 6.63 3.44 -13.85
C GLU A 93 5.96 3.58 -12.47
N ARG A 94 5.47 2.47 -11.92
CA ARG A 94 4.88 2.43 -10.59
C ARG A 94 5.98 2.31 -9.56
N PHE A 95 5.94 3.19 -8.58
CA PHE A 95 6.81 3.07 -7.44
C PHE A 95 6.15 2.23 -6.34
N GLU A 96 6.77 1.07 -6.05
CA GLU A 96 6.20 0.04 -5.21
C GLU A 96 7.24 -0.56 -4.27
N GLY A 97 6.80 -1.07 -3.12
CA GLY A 97 7.67 -1.81 -2.23
C GLY A 97 7.29 -1.78 -0.75
N PRO A 98 8.07 -2.45 0.11
CA PRO A 98 7.77 -2.55 1.53
C PRO A 98 7.96 -1.21 2.25
N LEU A 99 6.97 -0.84 3.06
CA LEU A 99 6.94 0.38 3.86
C LEU A 99 6.50 0.06 5.29
N TRP A 100 7.15 0.65 6.29
CA TRP A 100 6.69 0.55 7.68
C TRP A 100 5.94 1.82 8.05
N VAL A 101 4.77 1.64 8.66
CA VAL A 101 3.85 2.73 9.01
C VAL A 101 3.56 2.70 10.49
N ARG A 102 3.51 3.89 11.10
CA ARG A 102 3.09 4.06 12.48
C ARG A 102 1.90 5.01 12.53
N SER A 103 0.72 4.47 12.86
CA SER A 103 -0.54 5.24 12.91
C SER A 103 -0.56 6.28 14.03
N ARG A 104 0.16 6.01 15.15
CA ARG A 104 0.27 6.93 16.29
C ARG A 104 1.75 7.15 16.64
N PRO A 105 2.28 8.39 16.52
CA PRO A 105 3.70 8.68 16.73
C PRO A 105 4.28 8.31 18.10
N ILE A 106 3.46 8.25 19.16
CA ILE A 106 3.94 8.04 20.54
C ILE A 106 3.71 6.60 21.02
N PHE A 107 2.57 5.98 20.69
CA PHE A 107 2.20 4.65 21.21
C PHE A 107 1.95 3.58 20.13
N GLY A 108 2.00 3.95 18.85
CA GLY A 108 1.74 3.00 17.76
C GLY A 108 2.90 2.02 17.59
N ARG A 109 2.60 0.77 17.23
CA ARG A 109 3.60 -0.17 16.72
C ARG A 109 3.84 0.11 15.23
N TRP A 110 5.06 -0.16 14.77
CA TRP A 110 5.35 -0.19 13.34
C TRP A 110 4.65 -1.39 12.71
N LYS A 111 3.83 -1.14 11.69
CA LYS A 111 3.18 -2.18 10.87
C LYS A 111 3.81 -2.16 9.49
N LYS A 112 4.13 -3.33 8.95
CA LYS A 112 4.69 -3.47 7.60
C LYS A 112 3.56 -3.55 6.59
N PHE A 113 3.66 -2.77 5.52
CA PHE A 113 2.74 -2.76 4.38
C PHE A 113 3.53 -2.91 3.09
N PHE A 114 2.84 -3.31 2.03
CA PHE A 114 3.28 -3.13 0.66
C PHE A 114 2.72 -1.79 0.16
N GLY A 115 3.58 -0.81 -0.05
CA GLY A 115 3.24 0.48 -0.61
C GLY A 115 3.21 0.43 -2.13
N SER A 116 2.25 1.10 -2.75
CA SER A 116 2.21 1.35 -4.19
C SER A 116 1.59 2.72 -4.45
N ILE A 117 2.11 3.47 -5.42
CA ILE A 117 1.54 4.75 -5.85
C ILE A 117 0.86 4.54 -7.20
N ALA A 118 -0.40 4.95 -7.31
CA ALA A 118 -1.09 5.03 -8.59
C ALA A 118 -1.91 6.31 -8.70
N VAL A 119 -2.11 6.79 -9.92
CA VAL A 119 -2.88 8.00 -10.21
C VAL A 119 -4.34 7.63 -10.43
N HIS A 120 -5.22 8.15 -9.58
CA HIS A 120 -6.65 8.06 -9.74
C HIS A 120 -7.18 9.22 -10.58
N ASN A 121 -8.08 8.95 -11.53
CA ASN A 121 -8.58 9.94 -12.48
C ASN A 121 -9.22 11.17 -11.80
N GLN A 122 -9.90 10.96 -10.66
CA GLN A 122 -10.62 12.03 -9.98
C GLN A 122 -9.87 12.63 -8.78
N PHE A 123 -9.06 11.84 -8.10
CA PHE A 123 -8.43 12.24 -6.83
C PHE A 123 -6.94 12.54 -6.97
N GLY A 124 -6.36 12.28 -8.14
CA GLY A 124 -4.94 12.42 -8.39
C GLY A 124 -4.14 11.24 -7.79
N PRO A 125 -2.87 11.46 -7.41
CA PRO A 125 -2.02 10.39 -6.91
C PRO A 125 -2.49 9.88 -5.54
N VAL A 126 -2.54 8.56 -5.42
CA VAL A 126 -2.96 7.84 -4.20
C VAL A 126 -1.87 6.85 -3.81
N LEU A 127 -1.47 6.90 -2.53
CA LEU A 127 -0.64 5.88 -1.91
C LEU A 127 -1.53 4.78 -1.34
N PHE A 128 -1.38 3.59 -1.90
CA PHE A 128 -1.98 2.34 -1.44
C PHE A 128 -1.04 1.63 -0.48
N MET A 129 -1.55 1.18 0.64
CA MET A 129 -0.80 0.40 1.63
C MET A 129 -1.53 -0.90 1.90
N PHE A 130 -1.09 -1.96 1.24
CA PHE A 130 -1.68 -3.29 1.38
C PHE A 130 -1.03 -4.03 2.55
N SER A 131 -1.84 -4.61 3.41
CA SER A 131 -1.33 -5.45 4.49
C SER A 131 -0.90 -6.81 3.93
N PHE A 132 0.05 -7.46 4.60
CA PHE A 132 0.46 -8.81 4.22
C PHE A 132 -0.47 -9.86 4.84
N ASP A 133 -0.67 -10.98 4.16
CA ASP A 133 -1.26 -12.20 4.73
C ASP A 133 -0.20 -13.07 5.43
N HIS A 134 -0.61 -14.21 5.98
CA HIS A 134 0.29 -15.16 6.67
C HIS A 134 1.26 -15.89 5.72
N ARG A 135 1.01 -15.84 4.41
CA ARG A 135 1.83 -16.45 3.35
C ARG A 135 2.78 -15.44 2.69
N GLY A 136 2.68 -14.15 3.06
CA GLY A 136 3.45 -13.06 2.47
C GLY A 136 2.82 -12.43 1.22
N GLY A 137 1.60 -12.82 0.84
CA GLY A 137 0.80 -12.15 -0.18
C GLY A 137 0.21 -10.83 0.32
N ILE A 138 -0.31 -10.00 -0.60
CA ILE A 138 -0.98 -8.75 -0.25
C ILE A 138 -2.49 -8.95 -0.07
N ARG A 139 -3.08 -8.31 0.94
CA ARG A 139 -4.53 -8.30 1.18
C ARG A 139 -5.16 -7.04 0.61
N LEU A 140 -6.17 -7.21 -0.25
CA LEU A 140 -6.82 -6.11 -0.96
C LEU A 140 -7.85 -5.36 -0.12
N ARG A 141 -8.66 -6.08 0.69
CA ARG A 141 -9.78 -5.50 1.45
C ARG A 141 -9.35 -4.58 2.61
N ASP A 142 -8.17 -4.81 3.19
CA ASP A 142 -7.66 -4.05 4.35
C ASP A 142 -6.61 -2.99 3.94
N SER A 143 -6.74 -2.43 2.74
CA SER A 143 -5.80 -1.43 2.23
C SER A 143 -6.01 -0.10 2.94
N VAL A 144 -4.92 0.53 3.39
CA VAL A 144 -4.94 1.91 3.84
C VAL A 144 -4.59 2.82 2.67
N LEU A 145 -5.38 3.86 2.46
CA LEU A 145 -5.35 4.73 1.29
C LEU A 145 -5.06 6.16 1.72
N ILE A 146 -4.12 6.82 1.05
CA ILE A 146 -3.78 8.23 1.31
C ILE A 146 -3.76 8.97 -0.03
N VAL A 147 -4.68 9.91 -0.21
CA VAL A 147 -4.63 10.84 -1.35
C VAL A 147 -3.51 11.84 -1.11
N LEU A 148 -2.56 11.93 -2.06
CA LEU A 148 -1.33 12.70 -1.92
C LEU A 148 -1.47 14.15 -2.37
N THR A 149 -2.57 14.51 -3.02
CA THR A 149 -2.81 15.86 -3.57
C THR A 149 -2.74 16.94 -2.49
N GLY A 150 -1.70 17.77 -2.54
CA GLY A 150 -1.43 18.83 -1.56
C GLY A 150 -0.84 18.33 -0.23
N ALA A 151 -0.47 17.05 -0.14
CA ALA A 151 0.24 16.51 1.02
C ALA A 151 1.67 17.07 1.09
N GLN A 152 2.23 17.12 2.30
CA GLN A 152 3.62 17.57 2.49
C GLN A 152 4.49 16.41 2.96
N VAL A 153 5.54 16.13 2.20
CA VAL A 153 6.53 15.11 2.56
C VAL A 153 7.71 15.77 3.26
N ARG A 154 8.14 15.22 4.40
CA ARG A 154 9.27 15.74 5.19
C ARG A 154 10.12 14.60 5.72
N SER A 155 11.45 14.82 5.72
CA SER A 155 12.37 13.90 6.38
C SER A 155 12.06 13.80 7.88
N GLY A 156 12.16 12.61 8.43
CA GLY A 156 12.03 12.35 9.85
C GLY A 156 13.40 12.30 10.52
N ARG A 157 13.42 12.38 11.86
CA ARG A 157 14.65 12.09 12.61
C ARG A 157 14.91 10.57 12.53
N SER A 158 16.16 10.17 12.31
CA SER A 158 16.53 8.76 12.46
C SER A 158 16.28 8.35 13.90
N ILE A 159 15.44 7.33 14.11
CA ILE A 159 15.14 6.83 15.47
C ILE A 159 16.25 5.87 15.91
N SER A 160 16.88 5.18 14.95
CA SER A 160 18.04 4.32 15.13
C SER A 160 18.87 4.29 13.85
N ASN A 161 20.01 3.61 13.88
CA ASN A 161 20.89 3.42 12.71
C ASN A 161 20.25 2.58 11.60
N SER A 162 19.16 1.86 11.88
CA SER A 162 18.48 0.95 10.92
C SER A 162 17.04 1.38 10.59
N GLN A 163 16.61 2.54 11.08
CA GLN A 163 15.26 3.07 10.83
C GLN A 163 15.34 4.48 10.28
N HIS A 164 15.28 4.57 8.97
CA HIS A 164 15.26 5.82 8.23
C HIS A 164 13.82 6.27 8.07
N THR A 165 13.43 7.32 8.79
CA THR A 165 12.03 7.74 8.88
C THR A 165 11.73 8.95 8.02
N PHE A 166 10.47 9.07 7.61
CA PHE A 166 9.92 10.26 6.96
C PHE A 166 8.46 10.42 7.35
N LYS A 167 7.86 11.56 7.01
CA LYS A 167 6.48 11.90 7.37
C LYS A 167 5.74 12.45 6.17
N ILE A 168 4.46 12.10 6.07
CA ILE A 168 3.51 12.73 5.15
C ILE A 168 2.49 13.45 6.00
N LYS A 169 2.30 14.75 5.77
CA LYS A 169 1.26 15.55 6.39
C LYS A 169 0.15 15.79 5.36
N THR A 170 -1.03 15.26 5.62
CA THR A 170 -2.26 15.56 4.88
C THR A 170 -3.02 16.69 5.58
N ASP A 171 -4.14 17.12 4.99
CA ASP A 171 -5.05 18.09 5.62
C ASP A 171 -5.63 17.54 6.93
N LYS A 172 -5.79 16.22 7.04
CA LYS A 172 -6.42 15.55 8.18
C LYS A 172 -5.44 15.18 9.26
N LYS A 173 -4.27 14.65 8.89
CA LYS A 173 -3.34 14.05 9.86
C LYS A 173 -1.91 13.95 9.37
N LYS A 174 -1.05 13.46 10.27
CA LYS A 174 0.37 13.22 10.03
C LYS A 174 0.64 11.73 10.09
N TRP A 175 1.15 11.19 8.99
CA TRP A 175 1.61 9.82 8.88
C TRP A 175 3.11 9.76 9.09
N MET A 176 3.57 8.71 9.77
CA MET A 176 4.97 8.44 10.01
C MET A 176 5.36 7.12 9.36
N PHE A 177 6.41 7.18 8.57
CA PHE A 177 6.91 6.08 7.76
C PHE A 177 8.35 5.76 8.10
N SER A 178 8.76 4.54 7.84
CA SER A 178 10.14 4.11 7.94
C SER A 178 10.49 3.11 6.85
N CYS A 179 11.72 3.23 6.36
CA CYS A 179 12.38 2.24 5.52
C CYS A 179 13.58 1.66 6.29
N ARG A 180 13.96 0.42 5.96
CA ARG A 180 15.19 -0.21 6.47
C ARG A 180 16.46 0.38 5.88
N ASP A 181 16.35 1.00 4.71
CA ASP A 181 17.47 1.44 3.89
C ASP A 181 17.31 2.95 3.61
N LEU A 182 18.43 3.68 3.70
CA LEU A 182 18.49 5.13 3.50
C LEU A 182 18.13 5.51 2.06
N THR A 183 18.71 4.81 1.09
CA THR A 183 18.44 4.98 -0.34
C THR A 183 16.97 4.71 -0.64
N LYS A 184 16.38 3.67 -0.06
CA LYS A 184 14.93 3.41 -0.22
C LYS A 184 14.09 4.52 0.40
N ARG A 185 14.46 5.05 1.57
CA ARG A 185 13.78 6.21 2.16
C ARG A 185 13.81 7.39 1.20
N ASP A 186 14.98 7.73 0.67
CA ASP A 186 15.16 8.91 -0.18
C ASP A 186 14.40 8.77 -1.49
N HIS A 187 14.37 7.57 -2.06
CA HIS A 187 13.56 7.28 -3.24
C HIS A 187 12.06 7.43 -2.95
N TRP A 188 11.55 6.87 -1.84
CA TRP A 188 10.17 7.12 -1.40
C TRP A 188 9.86 8.59 -1.22
N MET A 189 10.77 9.34 -0.59
CA MET A 189 10.55 10.76 -0.36
C MET A 189 10.53 11.56 -1.67
N GLN A 190 11.41 11.26 -2.62
CA GLN A 190 11.45 11.92 -3.92
C GLN A 190 10.16 11.68 -4.70
N GLU A 191 9.74 10.43 -4.83
CA GLU A 191 8.52 10.06 -5.56
C GLU A 191 7.26 10.66 -4.91
N LEU A 192 7.12 10.53 -3.58
CA LEU A 192 5.99 11.10 -2.88
C LEU A 192 5.96 12.63 -2.96
N SER A 193 7.12 13.28 -2.96
CA SER A 193 7.20 14.74 -3.10
C SER A 193 6.80 15.19 -4.50
N LEU A 194 7.28 14.50 -5.54
CA LEU A 194 6.92 14.74 -6.93
C LEU A 194 5.40 14.60 -7.12
N MET A 195 4.84 13.48 -6.67
CA MET A 195 3.42 13.19 -6.79
C MET A 195 2.55 14.16 -5.99
N SER A 196 3.00 14.60 -4.80
CA SER A 196 2.24 15.55 -3.99
C SER A 196 2.12 16.97 -4.59
N ALA A 197 3.00 17.30 -5.55
CA ALA A 197 3.07 18.60 -6.20
C ALA A 197 2.29 18.69 -7.52
N MET A 198 1.74 17.56 -8.01
CA MET A 198 0.85 17.50 -9.17
C MET A 198 -0.55 18.05 -8.84
#